data_AF-A0A081NDX5-F1
#
_entry.id   AF-A0A081NDX5-F1
#
_cell.length_a   1.000
_cell.length_b   1.000
_cell.length_c   1.000
_cell.angle_alpha   90.00
_cell.angle_beta   90.00
_cell.angle_gamma   90.00
#
_symmetry.space_group_name_H-M   'P 1'
#
loop_
_entity.id
_entity.type
_entity.pdbx_description
1 polymer ?
#
loop_
_entity_poly.entity_id
_entity_poly.type
_entity_poly.pdbx_seq_one_letter_code
_entity_poly.pdbx_strand_id
1 'polypeptide(L)'
;MKLEKCPCCLGQADLASMMVGDMEMWQVTCSSCGLSTELDDDRAFSEERWNKRLEHSKLKMWVTLLASFLPFLAVAAFLGGSFMGLRL
;
A
#
# COMPACT_ATOMS: atom_id res chain seq x y z
N MET A 1 4.82 -2.84 18.54
CA MET A 1 5.66 -2.25 17.45
C MET A 1 5.17 -0.83 17.18
N LYS A 2 5.85 -0.03 16.33
CA LYS A 2 5.28 1.24 15.87
C LYS A 2 4.33 0.95 14.69
N LEU A 3 3.10 1.46 14.76
CA LEU A 3 2.12 1.34 13.67
C LEU A 3 2.49 2.27 12.52
N GLU A 4 2.47 1.72 11.30
CA GLU A 4 2.62 2.49 10.08
C GLU A 4 1.37 3.33 9.77
N LYS A 5 1.57 4.38 8.97
CA LYS A 5 0.47 5.24 8.50
C LYS A 5 -0.53 4.45 7.66
N CYS A 6 -1.75 4.96 7.55
CA CYS A 6 -2.77 4.34 6.72
C CYS A 6 -2.31 4.21 5.25
N PRO A 7 -2.43 3.02 4.63
CA PRO A 7 -2.03 2.82 3.24
C PRO A 7 -2.90 3.53 2.21
N CYS A 8 -4.10 3.97 2.59
CA CYS A 8 -5.03 4.66 1.69
C CYS A 8 -4.87 6.18 1.73
N CYS A 9 -4.82 6.77 2.93
CA CYS A 9 -4.84 8.23 3.11
C CYS A 9 -3.60 8.80 3.80
N LEU A 10 -2.64 7.95 4.20
CA LEU A 10 -1.47 8.32 4.99
C LEU A 10 -1.81 8.99 6.34
N GLY A 11 -3.06 8.83 6.78
CA GLY A 11 -3.55 9.27 8.09
C GLY A 11 -3.01 8.42 9.23
N GLN A 12 -3.33 8.84 10.45
CA GLN A 12 -2.92 8.15 11.67
C GLN A 12 -3.72 6.85 11.85
N ALA A 13 -3.02 5.81 12.31
CA ALA A 13 -3.60 4.52 12.62
C ALA A 13 -3.55 4.30 14.13
N ASP A 14 -4.66 3.86 14.69
CA ASP A 14 -4.84 3.66 16.12
C ASP A 14 -5.21 2.19 16.36
N LEU A 15 -4.63 1.63 17.42
CA LEU A 15 -4.94 0.27 17.88
C LEU A 15 -6.03 0.36 18.96
N ALA A 16 -7.13 -0.34 18.74
CA ALA A 16 -8.20 -0.50 19.70
C ALA A 16 -8.29 -1.94 20.17
N SER A 17 -8.66 -2.16 21.43
CA SER A 17 -9.12 -3.46 21.92
C SER A 17 -10.62 -3.41 22.24
N MET A 18 -11.26 -4.57 22.10
CA MET A 18 -12.68 -4.78 22.32
C MET A 18 -12.87 -6.13 22.99
N MET A 19 -13.70 -6.17 24.04
CA MET A 19 -14.14 -7.43 24.62
C MET A 19 -15.27 -8.03 23.77
N VAL A 20 -15.06 -9.25 23.26
CA VAL A 20 -16.06 -10.03 22.52
C VAL A 20 -16.32 -11.31 23.30
N GLY A 21 -17.39 -11.31 24.10
CA GLY A 21 -17.62 -12.36 25.11
C GLY A 21 -16.55 -12.27 26.20
N ASP A 22 -15.83 -13.37 26.43
CA ASP A 22 -14.75 -13.47 27.42
C ASP A 22 -13.34 -13.29 26.82
N MET A 23 -13.24 -12.92 25.54
CA MET A 23 -11.97 -12.74 24.84
C MET A 23 -11.72 -11.26 24.49
N GLU A 24 -10.51 -10.78 24.76
CA GLU A 24 -10.05 -9.48 24.30
C GLU A 24 -9.55 -9.60 22.86
N MET A 25 -10.19 -8.86 21.96
CA MET A 25 -9.86 -8.82 20.54
C MET A 25 -9.25 -7.46 20.20
N TRP A 26 -8.35 -7.45 19.24
CA TRP A 26 -7.57 -6.29 18.80
C TRP A 26 -7.92 -5.93 17.37
N GLN A 27 -7.90 -4.63 17.09
CA GLN A 27 -8.16 -4.11 15.75
C GLN A 27 -7.35 -2.82 15.53
N VAL A 28 -6.74 -2.68 14.36
CA VAL A 28 -6.13 -1.43 13.93
C VAL A 28 -7.12 -0.68 13.04
N THR A 29 -7.33 0.59 13.31
CA THR A 29 -8.24 1.46 12.54
C THR A 29 -7.58 2.77 12.17
N CYS A 30 -7.93 3.33 11.02
CA CYS A 30 -7.53 4.68 10.65
C CYS A 30 -8.61 5.68 11.04
N SER A 31 -8.25 6.65 11.87
CA SER A 31 -9.15 7.72 12.32
C SER A 31 -9.56 8.71 11.22
N SER A 32 -8.85 8.74 10.09
CA SER A 32 -9.14 9.67 8.98
C SER A 32 -10.07 9.10 7.90
N CYS A 33 -9.87 7.84 7.49
CA CYS A 33 -10.64 7.23 6.38
C CYS A 33 -11.50 6.02 6.80
N GLY A 34 -11.44 5.61 8.08
CA GLY A 34 -12.22 4.48 8.59
C GLY A 34 -11.74 3.10 8.15
N LEU A 35 -10.61 3.00 7.45
CA LEU A 35 -10.02 1.70 7.10
C LEU A 35 -9.65 0.93 8.37
N SER A 36 -10.12 -0.30 8.49
CA SER A 36 -9.84 -1.17 9.64
C SER A 36 -9.29 -2.53 9.24
N THR A 37 -8.61 -3.19 10.18
CA THR A 37 -8.26 -4.62 10.09
C THR A 37 -9.44 -5.49 10.54
N GLU A 38 -9.33 -6.80 10.31
CA GLU A 38 -10.18 -7.77 11.00
C GLU A 38 -9.91 -7.70 12.52
N LEU A 39 -10.89 -8.11 13.31
CA LEU A 39 -10.73 -8.31 14.75
C LEU A 39 -10.01 -9.64 14.97
N ASP A 40 -8.92 -9.60 15.73
CA ASP A 40 -8.05 -10.76 15.97
C ASP A 40 -7.73 -10.86 17.47
N ASP A 41 -7.53 -12.06 17.99
CA ASP A 41 -7.17 -12.26 19.41
C ASP A 41 -5.70 -11.94 19.68
N ASP A 42 -4.86 -12.00 18.64
CA ASP A 42 -3.45 -11.61 18.70
C ASP A 42 -3.23 -10.14 18.25
N ARG A 43 -2.81 -9.33 19.23
CA ARG A 43 -2.39 -7.94 19.02
C ARG A 43 -1.22 -7.82 18.03
N ALA A 44 -0.19 -8.65 18.18
CA ALA A 44 1.01 -8.56 17.37
C ALA A 44 0.71 -8.89 15.91
N PHE A 45 -0.13 -9.91 15.68
CA PHE A 45 -0.61 -10.26 14.35
C PHE A 45 -1.37 -9.11 13.68
N SER A 46 -2.25 -8.44 14.42
CA SER A 46 -3.01 -7.28 13.92
C SER A 46 -2.08 -6.12 13.51
N GLU A 47 -1.06 -5.79 14.32
CA GLU A 47 -0.05 -4.77 14.00
C GLU A 47 0.79 -5.16 12.77
N GLU A 48 1.26 -6.41 12.69
CA GLU A 48 2.08 -6.89 11.57
C GLU A 48 1.30 -6.87 10.25
N ARG A 49 0.05 -7.33 10.27
CA ARG A 49 -0.83 -7.38 9.10
C ARG A 49 -1.16 -5.98 8.58
N TRP A 50 -1.32 -5.00 9.46
CA TRP A 50 -1.48 -3.59 9.07
C TRP A 50 -0.25 -3.06 8.37
N ASN A 51 0.93 -3.24 8.96
CA ASN A 51 2.18 -2.72 8.43
C ASN A 51 2.52 -3.33 7.05
N LYS A 52 2.25 -4.62 6.84
CA LYS A 52 2.41 -5.27 5.52
C LYS A 52 1.51 -4.68 4.42
N ARG A 53 0.33 -4.11 4.75
CA ARG A 53 -0.54 -3.49 3.73
C ARG A 53 0.12 -2.27 3.08
N LEU A 54 0.90 -1.51 3.83
CA LEU A 54 1.62 -0.34 3.30
C LEU A 54 2.67 -0.76 2.27
N GLU A 55 3.44 -1.82 2.57
CA GLU A 55 4.45 -2.36 1.67
C GLU A 55 3.83 -2.84 0.35
N HIS A 56 2.73 -3.58 0.43
CA HIS A 56 1.98 -4.00 -0.76
C HIS A 56 1.42 -2.81 -1.56
N SER A 57 0.94 -1.76 -0.89
CA SER A 57 0.43 -0.56 -1.56
C SER A 57 1.54 0.17 -2.34
N LYS A 58 2.71 0.36 -1.71
CA LYS A 58 3.88 0.98 -2.36
C LYS A 58 4.36 0.15 -3.56
N LEU A 59 4.42 -1.17 -3.43
CA LEU A 59 4.79 -2.07 -4.53
C LEU A 59 3.85 -1.93 -5.72
N LYS A 60 2.52 -1.93 -5.49
CA LYS A 60 1.54 -1.73 -6.56
C LYS A 60 1.75 -0.41 -7.29
N MET A 61 1.97 0.68 -6.57
CA MET A 61 2.20 2.01 -7.15
C MET A 61 3.41 2.00 -8.09
N TRP A 62 4.55 1.44 -7.66
CA TRP A 62 5.76 1.36 -8.49
C TRP A 62 5.55 0.52 -9.74
N VAL A 63 4.84 -0.61 -9.63
CA VAL A 63 4.50 -1.46 -10.78
C VAL A 63 3.63 -0.69 -11.78
N THR A 64 2.60 0.04 -11.33
CA THR A 64 1.80 0.88 -12.24
C THR A 64 2.62 1.99 -12.90
N LEU A 65 3.54 2.60 -12.16
CA LEU A 65 4.41 3.66 -12.68
C LEU A 65 5.34 3.10 -13.77
N LEU A 66 6.03 1.99 -13.49
CA LEU A 66 6.87 1.27 -14.45
C LEU A 66 6.09 0.83 -15.68
N ALA A 67 4.90 0.26 -15.50
CA ALA A 67 4.03 -0.18 -16.60
C ALA A 67 3.58 0.99 -17.48
N SER A 68 3.37 2.17 -16.91
CA SER A 68 3.00 3.38 -17.67
C SER A 68 4.20 4.03 -18.39
N PHE A 69 5.40 3.93 -17.82
CA PHE A 69 6.58 4.64 -18.32
C PHE A 69 7.31 3.87 -19.43
N LEU A 70 7.28 2.54 -19.41
CA LEU A 70 7.84 1.67 -20.45
C LEU A 70 7.32 1.98 -21.87
N PRO A 71 6.00 2.04 -22.13
CA PRO A 71 5.49 2.36 -23.46
C PRO A 71 5.86 3.77 -23.90
N PHE A 72 5.91 4.75 -22.98
CA PHE A 72 6.39 6.09 -23.29
C PHE A 72 7.85 6.10 -23.77
N LEU A 73 8.74 5.38 -23.07
CA LEU A 73 10.13 5.23 -23.47
C LEU A 73 10.28 4.55 -24.83
N ALA A 74 9.48 3.52 -25.12
CA ALA A 74 9.49 2.84 -26.41
C ALA A 74 9.10 3.78 -27.57
N VAL A 75 8.04 4.58 -27.38
CA VAL A 75 7.61 5.58 -28.38
C VAL A 75 8.66 6.68 -28.55
N ALA A 76 9.23 7.19 -27.46
CA ALA A 76 10.27 8.21 -27.50
C ALA A 76 11.53 7.72 -28.22
N ALA A 77 11.97 6.49 -27.94
CA ALA A 77 13.10 5.87 -28.62
C ALA A 77 12.83 5.63 -30.11
N PHE A 78 11.62 5.18 -30.48
CA PHE A 78 11.21 5.01 -31.88
C PHE A 78 11.21 6.33 -32.65
N LEU A 79 10.63 7.39 -32.07
CA LEU A 79 10.61 8.72 -32.69
C LEU A 79 12.01 9.33 -32.77
N GLY A 80 12.82 9.21 -31.71
CA GLY A 80 14.20 9.69 -31.69
C GLY A 80 15.07 8.98 -32.72
N GLY A 81 14.97 7.65 -32.82
CA GLY A 81 15.65 6.86 -33.84
C GLY A 81 15.23 7.26 -35.26
N SER A 82 13.92 7.44 -35.46
CA SER A 82 13.37 7.89 -36.75
C SER A 82 13.91 9.26 -37.16
N PHE A 83 14.03 10.21 -36.23
CA PHE A 83 14.59 11.55 -36.49
C PHE A 83 16.10 11.52 -36.76
N MET A 84 16.85 10.62 -36.11
CA MET A 84 18.28 10.44 -36.38
C MET A 84 18.56 9.64 -37.67
N GLY A 85 17.53 9.27 -38.42
CA GLY A 85 17.67 8.49 -39.66
C GLY A 85 18.02 7.02 -39.44
N LEU A 86 17.96 6.54 -38.19
CA LEU A 86 18.03 5.13 -37.86
C LEU A 86 16.71 4.48 -38.30
N ARG A 87 16.71 3.94 -39.51
CA ARG A 87 15.65 3.05 -39.97
C ARG A 87 15.78 1.75 -39.17
N LEU A 88 14.78 1.48 -38.34
CA LEU A 88 14.57 0.16 -37.73
C LEU A 88 14.28 -0.88 -38.82
#